data_AF-A0A1G2YW90-F1
#
_entry.id   AF-A0A1G2YW90-F1
#
_cell.length_a   1.000
_cell.length_b   1.000
_cell.length_c   1.000
_cell.angle_alpha   90.00
_cell.angle_beta   90.00
_cell.angle_gamma   90.00
#
_symmetry.space_group_name_H-M   'P 1'
#
loop_
_entity.id
_entity.type
_entity.pdbx_description
1 polymer ?
#
loop_
_entity_poly.entity_id
_entity_poly.type
_entity_poly.pdbx_seq_one_letter_code
_entity_poly.pdbx_strand_id
1 'polypeptide(L)'
;MEDIKMKKISVEDRTRIKQLLYYGNVFGIKDDRYRSFGGFQLWWYDKRFNVCNCCESHWSDGRKRIHNYSLDRAANILWHNRRLLYVRSKHLPDDKRLMAVGHFEYARQ
;
A
#
# COMPACT_ATOMS: atom_id res chain seq x y z
N MET A 1 -10.66 13.10 -13.91
CA MET A 1 -10.16 12.58 -12.62
C MET A 1 -9.84 11.13 -12.88
N GLU A 2 -8.58 10.77 -13.11
CA GLU A 2 -8.22 9.40 -13.49
C GLU A 2 -8.47 8.49 -12.28
N ASP A 3 -9.52 7.67 -12.37
CA ASP A 3 -9.91 6.73 -11.33
C ASP A 3 -8.70 5.94 -10.86
N ILE A 4 -8.43 5.97 -9.56
CA ILE A 4 -7.48 5.06 -8.94
C ILE A 4 -8.11 3.67 -9.07
N LYS A 5 -7.86 2.97 -10.20
CA LYS A 5 -8.40 1.62 -10.45
C LYS A 5 -7.78 0.64 -9.47
N MET A 6 -8.42 0.51 -8.33
CA MET A 6 -8.23 -0.55 -7.35
C MET A 6 -9.14 -1.71 -7.73
N LYS A 7 -8.57 -2.89 -7.95
CA LYS A 7 -9.31 -4.12 -8.25
C LYS A 7 -9.35 -4.98 -7.00
N LYS A 8 -10.54 -5.43 -6.60
CA LYS A 8 -10.68 -6.39 -5.49
C LYS A 8 -9.99 -7.70 -5.90
N ILE A 9 -9.24 -8.30 -4.97
CA ILE A 9 -8.57 -9.58 -5.22
C ILE A 9 -8.93 -10.59 -4.14
N SER A 10 -8.79 -11.86 -4.49
CA SER A 10 -8.68 -12.94 -3.52
C SER A 10 -7.25 -13.45 -3.55
N VAL A 11 -6.72 -13.77 -2.39
CA VAL A 11 -5.40 -14.41 -2.23
C VAL A 11 -5.61 -15.64 -1.38
N GLU A 12 -4.95 -16.72 -1.77
CA GLU A 12 -5.14 -18.05 -1.16
C GLU A 12 -4.30 -18.23 0.10
N ASP A 13 -3.15 -17.56 0.18
CA ASP A 13 -2.28 -17.60 1.33
C ASP A 13 -1.44 -16.32 1.50
N ARG A 14 -0.72 -16.25 2.63
CA ARG A 14 0.18 -15.15 2.99
C ARG A 14 1.43 -15.09 2.11
N THR A 15 1.92 -16.22 1.62
CA THR A 15 3.11 -16.30 0.75
C THR A 15 2.85 -15.60 -0.57
N ARG A 16 1.64 -15.76 -1.13
CA ARG A 16 1.22 -15.08 -2.35
C ARG A 16 1.23 -13.57 -2.21
N ILE A 17 0.81 -13.04 -1.05
CA ILE A 17 0.90 -11.60 -0.76
C ILE A 17 2.36 -11.13 -0.78
N LYS A 18 3.28 -11.85 -0.12
CA LYS A 18 4.71 -11.49 -0.12
C LYS A 18 5.28 -11.45 -1.53
N GLN A 19 5.00 -12.46 -2.33
CA GLN A 19 5.45 -12.52 -3.73
C GLN A 19 4.95 -11.32 -4.52
N LEU A 20 3.65 -11.03 -4.43
CA LEU A 20 3.04 -9.91 -5.14
C LEU A 20 3.62 -8.56 -4.71
N LEU A 21 3.82 -8.34 -3.41
CA LEU A 21 4.53 -7.16 -2.89
C LEU A 21 5.93 -7.07 -3.48
N TYR A 22 6.68 -8.18 -3.46
CA TYR A 22 8.03 -8.25 -4.02
C TYR A 22 8.06 -7.99 -5.53
N TYR A 23 7.00 -8.35 -6.27
CA TYR A 23 6.85 -8.01 -7.69
C TYR A 23 6.41 -6.55 -7.94
N GLY A 24 6.33 -5.73 -6.90
CA GLY A 24 5.98 -4.31 -7.01
C GLY A 24 4.48 -4.05 -7.14
N ASN A 25 3.62 -5.02 -6.78
CA ASN A 25 2.19 -4.74 -6.68
C ASN A 25 1.94 -3.79 -5.50
N VAL A 26 1.02 -2.85 -5.71
CA VAL A 26 0.54 -1.95 -4.67
C VAL A 26 -0.80 -2.45 -4.19
N PHE A 27 -0.90 -2.74 -2.89
CA PHE A 27 -2.16 -3.15 -2.27
C PHE A 27 -2.89 -1.96 -1.66
N GLY A 28 -4.19 -2.12 -1.52
CA GLY A 28 -5.03 -1.25 -0.72
C GLY A 28 -5.92 -2.06 0.21
N ILE A 29 -6.04 -1.59 1.45
CA ILE A 29 -7.10 -2.03 2.37
C ILE A 29 -8.19 -0.97 2.34
N LYS A 30 -9.42 -1.37 1.98
CA LYS A 30 -10.56 -0.46 1.95
C LYS A 30 -11.11 -0.27 3.37
N ASP A 31 -11.19 0.97 3.83
CA ASP A 31 -11.78 1.33 5.12
C ASP A 31 -12.29 2.77 5.03
N ASP A 32 -13.47 3.02 5.60
CA ASP A 32 -14.09 4.34 5.57
C ASP A 32 -13.27 5.37 6.33
N ARG A 33 -12.39 4.96 7.25
CA ARG A 33 -11.46 5.83 8.00
C ARG A 33 -10.32 6.41 7.17
N TYR A 34 -10.22 6.12 5.87
CA TYR A 34 -9.17 6.69 5.01
C TYR A 34 -9.73 7.72 4.03
N ARG A 35 -9.39 9.01 4.19
CA ARG A 35 -9.87 10.08 3.28
C ARG A 35 -9.13 10.14 1.94
N SER A 36 -7.85 9.76 1.92
CA SER A 36 -7.00 9.78 0.73
C SER A 36 -7.09 8.49 -0.06
N PHE A 37 -6.64 8.57 -1.32
CA PHE A 37 -6.56 7.44 -2.25
C PHE A 37 -7.89 6.71 -2.51
N GLY A 38 -9.03 7.37 -2.24
CA GLY A 38 -10.36 6.82 -2.51
C GLY A 38 -10.87 5.84 -1.44
N GLY A 39 -10.51 6.02 -0.17
CA GLY A 39 -10.93 5.10 0.90
C GLY A 39 -9.93 4.00 1.21
N PHE A 40 -8.67 4.16 0.82
CA PHE A 40 -7.67 3.10 0.90
C PHE A 40 -6.43 3.52 1.70
N GLN A 41 -6.03 2.65 2.62
CA GLN A 41 -4.65 2.58 3.10
C GLN A 41 -3.83 1.80 2.09
N LEU A 42 -2.71 2.37 1.63
CA LEU A 42 -1.90 1.78 0.58
C LEU A 42 -0.68 1.07 1.14
N TRP A 43 -0.28 -0.03 0.50
CA TRP A 43 0.86 -0.84 0.88
C TRP A 43 1.72 -1.17 -0.34
N TRP A 44 3.03 -0.98 -0.23
CA TRP A 44 3.97 -1.36 -1.27
C TRP A 44 5.33 -1.74 -0.68
N TYR A 45 6.05 -2.60 -1.38
CA TYR A 45 7.40 -2.98 -0.98
C TYR A 45 8.43 -2.13 -1.74
N ASP A 46 9.30 -1.49 -0.98
CA ASP A 46 10.46 -0.78 -1.49
C ASP A 46 11.68 -1.70 -1.42
N LYS A 47 12.13 -2.16 -2.59
CA LYS A 47 13.28 -3.05 -2.73
C LYS A 47 14.59 -2.37 -2.32
N ARG A 48 14.70 -1.05 -2.51
CA ARG A 48 15.95 -0.32 -2.24
C ARG A 48 16.25 -0.31 -0.75
N PHE A 49 15.22 -0.14 0.06
CA PHE A 49 15.34 -0.08 1.51
C PHE A 49 14.93 -1.39 2.21
N ASN A 50 14.51 -2.41 1.44
CA ASN A 50 14.04 -3.70 1.94
C ASN A 50 12.91 -3.56 3.00
N VAL A 51 11.98 -2.64 2.77
CA VAL A 51 10.85 -2.38 3.68
C VAL A 51 9.52 -2.35 2.93
N CYS A 52 8.45 -2.69 3.64
CA CYS A 52 7.09 -2.42 3.20
C CYS A 52 6.60 -1.11 3.79
N ASN A 53 6.25 -0.18 2.92
CA ASN A 53 5.63 1.08 3.29
C ASN A 53 4.12 0.89 3.39
N CYS A 54 3.53 1.48 4.41
CA CYS A 54 2.09 1.63 4.59
C CYS A 54 1.77 3.12 4.65
N CYS A 55 0.96 3.61 3.71
CA CYS A 55 0.51 4.99 3.71
C CYS A 55 -0.95 5.08 4.19
N GLU A 56 -1.13 5.79 5.30
CA GLU A 56 -2.42 6.06 5.90
C GLU A 56 -2.75 7.55 5.78
N SER A 57 -4.04 7.87 5.68
CA SER A 57 -4.53 9.23 5.90
C SER A 57 -5.77 9.17 6.79
N HIS A 58 -5.69 9.70 8.01
CA HIS A 58 -6.77 9.62 8.98
C HIS A 58 -7.79 10.75 8.80
N TRP A 59 -9.04 10.52 9.24
CA TRP A 59 -10.10 11.54 9.22
C TRP A 59 -9.80 12.72 10.14
N SER A 60 -9.14 12.47 11.26
CA SER A 60 -8.95 13.47 12.32
C SER A 60 -7.95 14.56 11.97
N ASP A 61 -6.92 14.27 11.16
CA ASP A 61 -5.84 15.23 10.89
C ASP A 61 -5.58 15.47 9.39
N GLY A 62 -6.15 14.65 8.49
CA GLY A 62 -5.96 14.77 7.04
C GLY A 62 -4.51 14.61 6.56
N ARG A 63 -3.58 14.28 7.46
CA ARG A 63 -2.16 14.13 7.15
C ARG A 63 -1.91 12.72 6.63
N LYS A 64 -1.03 12.63 5.63
CA LYS A 64 -0.50 11.33 5.17
C LYS A 64 0.63 10.93 6.10
N ARG A 65 0.57 9.70 6.61
CA ARG A 65 1.64 9.10 7.43
C ARG A 65 2.13 7.86 6.72
N ILE A 66 3.45 7.70 6.63
CA ILE A 66 4.06 6.47 6.13
C ILE A 66 4.66 5.70 7.31
N HIS A 67 4.27 4.44 7.42
CA HIS A 67 4.82 3.50 8.38
C HIS A 67 5.64 2.44 7.65
N ASN A 68 6.78 2.09 8.22
CA ASN A 68 7.67 1.07 7.66
C ASN A 68 7.51 -0.24 8.43
N TYR A 69 7.35 -1.33 7.68
CA TYR A 69 7.21 -2.68 8.19
C TYR A 69 8.19 -3.61 7.48
N SER A 70 8.54 -4.72 8.13
CA SER A 70 9.15 -5.84 7.41
C SER A 70 8.15 -6.46 6.42
N LEU A 71 8.67 -7.12 5.37
CA LEU A 71 7.84 -7.82 4.39
C LEU A 71 6.92 -8.86 5.05
N ASP A 72 7.43 -9.57 6.06
CA ASP A 72 6.65 -10.57 6.80
C ASP A 72 5.50 -9.95 7.58
N ARG A 73 5.76 -8.84 8.27
CA ARG A 73 4.75 -8.16 9.08
C ARG A 73 3.67 -7.54 8.20
N ALA A 74 4.06 -6.92 7.08
CA ALA A 74 3.12 -6.38 6.11
C ALA A 74 2.24 -7.49 5.51
N ALA A 75 2.83 -8.60 5.07
CA ALA A 75 2.06 -9.72 4.53
C ALA A 75 1.10 -10.32 5.56
N ASN A 76 1.48 -10.37 6.84
CA ASN A 76 0.59 -10.81 7.90
C ASN A 76 -0.63 -9.87 8.07
N ILE A 77 -0.41 -8.56 8.10
CA ILE A 77 -1.48 -7.56 8.21
C ILE A 77 -2.42 -7.64 7.00
N LEU A 78 -1.86 -7.70 5.79
CA LEU A 78 -2.64 -7.80 4.55
C LEU A 78 -3.45 -9.10 4.49
N TRP A 79 -2.90 -10.22 4.97
CA TRP A 79 -3.60 -11.50 5.05
C TRP A 79 -4.79 -11.46 6.01
N HIS A 80 -4.61 -10.86 7.19
CA HIS A 80 -5.71 -10.68 8.13
C HIS A 80 -6.84 -9.83 7.53
N ASN A 81 -6.51 -8.85 6.69
CA ASN A 81 -7.45 -7.97 6.01
C ASN A 81 -7.88 -8.45 4.60
N ARG A 82 -7.59 -9.70 4.22
CA ARG A 82 -7.78 -10.22 2.85
C ARG A 82 -9.18 -10.03 2.25
N ARG A 83 -10.23 -9.96 3.08
CA ARG A 83 -11.62 -9.73 2.61
C ARG A 83 -11.86 -8.33 2.06
N LEU A 84 -11.03 -7.38 2.49
CA LEU A 84 -11.06 -5.96 2.13
C LEU A 84 -9.84 -5.56 1.29
N LEU A 85 -9.16 -6.55 0.70
CA LEU A 85 -7.91 -6.36 -0.02
C LEU A 85 -8.14 -6.10 -1.51
N TYR A 86 -7.45 -5.06 -1.99
CA TYR A 86 -7.48 -4.63 -3.37
C TYR A 86 -6.05 -4.49 -3.88
N VAL A 87 -5.87 -4.62 -5.19
CA VAL A 87 -4.62 -4.33 -5.87
C VAL A 87 -4.82 -3.14 -6.80
N ARG A 88 -3.83 -2.27 -6.87
CA ARG A 88 -3.81 -1.17 -7.81
C ARG A 88 -3.45 -1.70 -9.19
N SER A 89 -4.03 -1.09 -10.23
CA SER A 89 -3.75 -1.49 -11.62
C SER A 89 -2.33 -1.16 -12.08
N LYS A 90 -1.72 -0.11 -11.50
CA LYS A 90 -0.34 0.30 -11.78
C LYS A 90 0.60 -0.35 -10.77
N HIS A 91 1.69 -0.92 -11.26
CA HIS A 91 2.79 -1.37 -10.41
C HIS A 91 3.56 -0.16 -9.86
N LEU A 92 4.26 -0.36 -8.74
CA LEU A 92 4.99 0.71 -8.06
C LEU A 92 5.96 1.49 -8.98
N PRO A 93 6.79 0.84 -9.84
CA PRO A 93 7.71 1.56 -10.73
C PRO A 93 7.00 2.50 -11.71
N ASP A 94 5.77 2.16 -12.10
CA ASP A 94 4.96 2.93 -13.05
C ASP A 94 4.09 4.00 -12.35
N ASP A 95 3.96 3.92 -11.02
CA ASP A 95 3.15 4.85 -10.24
C ASP A 95 3.96 6.05 -9.75
N LYS A 96 4.19 7.00 -10.67
CA LYS A 96 4.92 8.25 -10.39
C LYS A 96 4.39 9.01 -9.16
N ARG A 97 3.08 8.94 -8.87
CA ARG A 97 2.48 9.62 -7.72
C ARG A 97 2.87 8.94 -6.42
N LEU A 98 2.84 7.61 -6.38
CA LEU A 98 3.22 6.86 -5.19
C LEU A 98 4.73 6.88 -4.96
N MET A 99 5.52 6.80 -6.04
CA MET A 99 6.97 6.98 -5.99
C MET A 99 7.34 8.33 -5.39
N ALA A 100 6.68 9.42 -5.82
CA ALA A 100 6.89 10.74 -5.22
C ALA A 100 6.62 10.73 -3.69
N VAL A 101 5.54 10.08 -3.24
CA VAL A 101 5.21 9.97 -1.81
C VAL A 101 6.29 9.23 -1.02
N GLY A 102 6.86 8.15 -1.57
CA GLY A 102 7.99 7.46 -0.96
C GLY A 102 9.21 8.37 -0.83
N HIS A 103 9.58 9.09 -1.90
CA HIS A 103 10.75 9.97 -1.90
C HIS A 103 10.65 11.16 -0.93
N PHE A 104 9.46 11.75 -0.73
CA PHE A 104 9.28 12.89 0.16
C PHE A 104 9.51 12.57 1.64
N GLU A 105 9.22 11.35 2.10
CA GLU A 105 9.46 10.97 3.51
C GLU A 105 10.94 10.65 3.76
N TYR A 106 11.66 10.09 2.79
CA TYR A 106 13.12 9.90 2.91
C TYR A 106 13.91 11.22 2.85
N ALA A 107 13.38 12.27 2.24
CA ALA A 107 14.01 13.60 2.22
C ALA A 107 13.79 14.40 3.52
N ARG A 108 12.93 13.93 4.44
CA ARG A 108 12.68 14.55 5.75
C ARG A 108 13.36 13.85 6.92
N GLN A 109 14.01 12.70 6.69
CA GLN A 109 14.90 12.06 7.66
C GLN A 109 16.32 12.56 7.48
#